data_AF-A0A4P2QBX0-F1
#
_entry.id   AF-A0A4P2QBX0-F1
#
_cell.length_a   1.000
_cell.length_b   1.000
_cell.length_c   1.000
_cell.angle_alpha   90.00
_cell.angle_beta   90.00
_cell.angle_gamma   90.00
#
_symmetry.space_group_name_H-M   'P 1'
#
loop_
_entity.id
_entity.type
_entity.pdbx_description
1 polymer ?
#
loop_
_entity_poly.entity_id
_entity_poly.type
_entity_poly.pdbx_seq_one_letter_code
_entity_poly.pdbx_strand_id
1 'polypeptide(L)'
;MRSRSSRCRPSHPWLSLYPLRPLRFLLVPHLYALSSLTAAARVAGPRAPRNAFPVGTVFTVGHGTRSLEELVELLGEGPADTLVDVRRFPGSSRSPHLSRDALARALPPLGVTYVFRGDSLGGRRSGREGSPHLAWENASFRAYADHMETDAFQRALAELEAEARAGRRMALMCAETLWWRCHRRLIADALVARGLPVVHLLGRGARAPHTLNPAARIDGAGHLVYDLGAQRALPLGDAAAPGGRRGGRTGARHGR
;
A
#
# COMPACT_ATOMS: atom_id res chain seq x y z
N MET A 1 39.47 18.85 48.89
CA MET A 1 40.08 20.10 48.36
C MET A 1 41.52 19.83 48.00
N ARG A 2 42.03 20.34 46.86
CA ARG A 2 43.44 20.68 46.51
C ARG A 2 44.57 19.64 46.81
N SER A 3 45.58 19.42 45.96
CA SER A 3 45.92 20.01 44.66
C SER A 3 47.23 19.41 44.09
N ARG A 4 47.45 19.61 42.77
CA ARG A 4 48.75 19.93 42.12
C ARG A 4 49.86 18.84 42.17
N SER A 5 50.20 18.20 41.04
CA SER A 5 50.85 18.71 39.80
C SER A 5 52.39 18.78 39.86
N SER A 6 53.02 18.00 38.99
CA SER A 6 54.40 18.09 38.54
C SER A 6 54.45 17.69 37.05
N ARG A 7 55.42 18.10 36.22
CA ARG A 7 56.32 19.27 36.17
C ARG A 7 56.64 19.49 34.66
N CYS A 8 57.14 20.66 34.27
CA CYS A 8 57.40 20.98 32.87
C CYS A 8 58.58 20.21 32.24
N ARG A 9 58.57 20.12 30.89
CA ARG A 9 59.71 19.72 30.03
C ARG A 9 60.87 20.73 30.13
N PRO A 10 62.13 20.35 29.83
CA PRO A 10 62.71 20.46 28.46
C PRO A 10 63.56 19.19 28.08
N SER A 11 64.24 18.99 26.93
CA SER A 11 64.39 19.69 25.62
C SER A 11 64.91 18.75 24.50
N HIS A 12 65.05 19.31 23.29
CA HIS A 12 65.82 18.93 22.07
C HIS A 12 67.30 18.47 22.26
N PRO A 13 68.07 18.15 21.19
CA PRO A 13 67.75 17.76 19.79
C PRO A 13 68.41 16.40 19.39
N TRP A 14 68.50 16.07 18.08
CA TRP A 14 69.70 15.57 17.34
C TRP A 14 69.34 14.67 16.12
N LEU A 15 69.76 15.12 14.93
CA LEU A 15 70.20 14.40 13.70
C LEU A 15 69.59 13.05 13.24
N SER A 16 69.13 13.03 11.96
CA SER A 16 69.63 12.16 10.85
C SER A 16 68.70 12.34 9.62
N LEU A 17 69.05 13.07 8.55
CA LEU A 17 69.92 12.70 7.41
C LEU A 17 69.36 11.61 6.45
N TYR A 18 68.55 12.04 5.46
CA TYR A 18 68.51 11.56 4.04
C TYR A 18 68.11 10.08 3.72
N PRO A 19 67.86 9.70 2.44
CA PRO A 19 67.17 10.40 1.34
C PRO A 19 66.09 9.55 0.59
N LEU A 20 65.30 10.22 -0.27
CA LEU A 20 64.66 9.77 -1.53
C LEU A 20 64.05 8.35 -1.68
N ARG A 21 62.76 8.30 -2.07
CA ARG A 21 62.17 7.22 -2.88
C ARG A 21 61.27 7.79 -4.00
N PRO A 22 61.22 7.16 -5.19
CA PRO A 22 60.57 7.73 -6.38
C PRO A 22 59.06 7.42 -6.49
N LEU A 23 58.44 8.03 -7.50
CA LEU A 23 57.04 7.93 -7.90
C LEU A 23 56.50 6.48 -7.96
N ARG A 24 55.22 6.34 -7.61
CA ARG A 24 54.29 5.50 -8.39
C ARG A 24 52.88 6.08 -8.38
N PHE A 25 52.56 6.82 -9.45
CA PHE A 25 51.17 7.02 -9.85
C PHE A 25 50.55 5.66 -10.14
N LEU A 26 49.45 5.32 -9.47
CA LEU A 26 48.55 4.24 -9.89
C LEU A 26 47.14 4.82 -10.00
N LEU A 27 46.88 5.38 -11.18
CA LEU A 27 45.54 5.55 -11.70
C LEU A 27 44.90 4.15 -11.83
N VAL A 28 43.82 3.90 -11.09
CA VAL A 28 42.95 2.74 -11.28
C VAL A 28 41.57 3.23 -11.73
N PRO A 29 41.38 3.53 -13.02
CA PRO A 29 40.05 3.60 -13.62
C PRO A 29 39.60 2.20 -14.06
N HIS A 30 38.28 2.05 -14.27
CA HIS A 30 37.65 0.94 -15.00
C HIS A 30 37.76 -0.48 -14.41
N LEU A 31 36.62 -1.00 -13.91
CA LEU A 31 35.91 -2.20 -14.43
C LEU A 31 34.91 -2.80 -13.41
N TYR A 32 33.89 -2.02 -13.01
CA TYR A 32 32.65 -2.57 -12.46
C TYR A 32 31.44 -1.81 -13.04
N ALA A 33 30.31 -2.52 -13.21
CA ALA A 33 29.00 -2.01 -13.66
C ALA A 33 28.79 -1.73 -15.17
N LEU A 34 29.19 -2.63 -16.07
CA LEU A 34 28.66 -2.68 -17.46
C LEU A 34 28.08 -4.05 -17.90
N SER A 35 27.83 -4.96 -16.96
CA SER A 35 27.29 -6.31 -17.23
C SER A 35 25.76 -6.45 -17.06
N SER A 36 25.06 -5.45 -16.51
CA SER A 36 23.63 -5.58 -16.16
C SER A 36 22.63 -5.26 -17.27
N LEU A 37 23.05 -4.59 -18.36
CA LEU A 37 22.14 -4.14 -19.43
C LEU A 37 21.66 -5.30 -20.33
N THR A 38 22.46 -6.35 -20.51
CA THR A 38 22.10 -7.52 -21.34
C THR A 38 21.25 -8.57 -20.62
N ALA A 39 21.13 -8.49 -19.29
CA ALA A 39 20.22 -9.34 -18.50
C ALA A 39 18.79 -8.79 -18.49
N ALA A 40 18.62 -7.47 -18.37
CA ALA A 40 17.31 -6.81 -18.26
C ALA A 40 16.36 -7.14 -19.42
N ALA A 41 16.89 -7.22 -20.66
CA ALA A 41 16.11 -7.56 -21.85
C ALA A 41 15.52 -8.99 -21.85
N ARG A 42 16.00 -9.89 -20.98
CA ARG A 42 15.46 -11.27 -20.85
C ARG A 42 14.36 -11.42 -19.78
N VAL A 43 14.19 -10.43 -18.89
CA VAL A 43 13.23 -10.50 -17.77
C VAL A 43 11.80 -10.12 -18.20
N ALA A 44 11.66 -9.31 -19.24
CA ALA A 44 10.36 -9.00 -19.83
C ALA A 44 9.84 -10.21 -20.64
N GLY A 45 9.28 -11.20 -19.93
CA GLY A 45 8.56 -12.32 -20.55
C GLY A 45 7.43 -11.84 -21.48
N PRO A 46 6.98 -12.68 -22.44
CA PRO A 46 5.98 -12.28 -23.41
C PRO A 46 4.70 -11.83 -22.71
N ARG A 47 4.36 -10.54 -22.87
CA ARG A 47 3.11 -10.00 -22.35
C ARG A 47 1.93 -10.68 -23.03
N ALA A 48 0.86 -10.95 -22.29
CA ALA A 48 -0.38 -11.41 -22.86
C ALA A 48 -0.88 -10.42 -23.96
N PRO A 49 -1.55 -10.92 -25.02
CA PRO A 49 -1.91 -10.07 -26.14
C PRO A 49 -2.97 -9.03 -25.73
N ARG A 50 -2.94 -7.84 -26.35
CA ARG A 50 -3.80 -6.70 -25.98
C ARG A 50 -5.30 -7.00 -26.03
N ASN A 51 -5.72 -7.95 -26.87
CA ASN A 51 -7.12 -8.37 -27.04
C ASN A 51 -7.57 -9.46 -26.06
N ALA A 52 -6.71 -9.95 -25.15
CA ALA A 52 -7.10 -10.94 -24.14
C ALA A 52 -8.07 -10.39 -23.07
N PHE A 53 -8.28 -9.08 -23.03
CA PHE A 53 -9.14 -8.39 -22.06
C PHE A 53 -9.90 -7.24 -22.74
N PRO A 54 -11.11 -6.87 -22.28
CA PRO A 54 -11.82 -5.69 -22.74
C PRO A 54 -11.01 -4.40 -22.55
N VAL A 55 -11.19 -3.43 -23.45
CA VAL A 55 -10.68 -2.06 -23.28
C VAL A 55 -11.27 -1.48 -21.98
N GLY A 56 -10.45 -0.76 -21.21
CA GLY A 56 -10.84 -0.27 -19.88
C GLY A 56 -10.64 -1.26 -18.74
N THR A 57 -10.16 -2.49 -18.99
CA THR A 57 -9.80 -3.42 -17.91
C THR A 57 -8.63 -2.88 -17.09
N VAL A 58 -8.83 -2.73 -15.78
CA VAL A 58 -7.80 -2.32 -14.82
C VAL A 58 -7.31 -3.56 -14.06
N PHE A 59 -5.99 -3.75 -14.00
CA PHE A 59 -5.39 -4.83 -13.24
C PHE A 59 -5.05 -4.37 -11.83
N THR A 60 -4.86 -5.31 -10.92
CA THR A 60 -4.33 -5.00 -9.59
C THR A 60 -3.34 -6.07 -9.14
N VAL A 61 -2.27 -5.67 -8.47
CA VAL A 61 -1.23 -6.57 -7.97
C VAL A 61 -0.86 -6.24 -6.53
N GLY A 62 -0.51 -7.25 -5.75
CA GLY A 62 0.06 -7.08 -4.42
C GLY A 62 1.49 -7.56 -4.45
N HIS A 63 2.46 -6.71 -4.13
CA HIS A 63 3.86 -7.10 -4.29
C HIS A 63 4.31 -8.14 -3.25
N GLY A 64 3.79 -8.10 -2.02
CA GLY A 64 4.18 -9.02 -0.95
C GLY A 64 5.69 -8.96 -0.71
N THR A 65 6.33 -10.13 -0.67
CA THR A 65 7.79 -10.29 -0.55
C THR A 65 8.47 -10.64 -1.88
N ARG A 66 7.80 -10.44 -3.02
CA ARG A 66 8.30 -10.84 -4.34
C ARG A 66 9.61 -10.15 -4.74
N SER A 67 10.35 -10.76 -5.65
CA SER A 67 11.42 -10.10 -6.38
C SER A 67 10.89 -9.05 -7.37
N LEU A 68 11.77 -8.28 -8.01
CA LEU A 68 11.36 -7.35 -9.08
C LEU A 68 10.93 -8.12 -10.33
N GLU A 69 11.64 -9.21 -10.63
CA GLU A 69 11.42 -10.10 -11.76
C GLU A 69 10.03 -10.75 -11.65
N GLU A 70 9.70 -11.35 -10.50
CA GLU A 70 8.37 -11.92 -10.23
C GLU A 70 7.24 -10.89 -10.36
N LEU A 71 7.48 -9.63 -9.95
CA LEU A 71 6.50 -8.55 -10.13
C LEU A 71 6.31 -8.23 -11.63
N VAL A 72 7.39 -8.13 -12.39
CA VAL A 72 7.36 -7.80 -13.83
C VAL A 72 6.72 -8.93 -14.66
N GLU A 73 6.98 -10.20 -14.30
CA GLU A 73 6.31 -11.35 -14.90
C GLU A 73 4.78 -11.27 -14.73
N LEU A 74 4.30 -11.01 -13.50
CA LEU A 74 2.86 -10.87 -13.23
C LEU A 74 2.23 -9.71 -14.00
N LEU A 75 2.93 -8.59 -14.13
CA LEU A 75 2.46 -7.46 -14.95
C LEU A 75 2.34 -7.86 -16.43
N GLY A 76 3.22 -8.73 -16.93
CA GLY A 76 3.12 -9.29 -18.27
C GLY A 76 1.88 -10.15 -18.50
N GLU A 77 1.44 -10.91 -17.50
CA GLU A 77 0.20 -11.73 -17.59
C GLU A 77 -1.08 -10.88 -17.59
N GLY A 78 -1.07 -9.74 -16.90
CA GLY A 78 -2.18 -8.79 -16.80
C GLY A 78 -2.01 -7.59 -17.72
N PRO A 79 -1.78 -7.80 -19.03
CA PRO A 79 -0.74 -7.22 -19.88
C PRO A 79 -0.44 -5.71 -19.67
N ALA A 80 0.06 -5.39 -18.48
CA ALA A 80 0.20 -4.03 -17.98
C ALA A 80 1.53 -3.44 -18.44
N ASP A 81 1.45 -2.26 -19.03
CA ASP A 81 2.59 -1.41 -19.36
C ASP A 81 2.77 -0.27 -18.36
N THR A 82 1.82 -0.07 -17.44
CA THR A 82 1.89 0.93 -16.38
C THR A 82 1.66 0.28 -15.01
N LEU A 83 2.59 0.48 -14.08
CA LEU A 83 2.41 0.19 -12.66
C LEU A 83 2.00 1.45 -11.91
N VAL A 84 0.81 1.46 -11.33
CA VAL A 84 0.31 2.56 -10.50
C VAL A 84 0.49 2.19 -9.03
N ASP A 85 1.47 2.79 -8.36
CA ASP A 85 1.68 2.58 -6.93
C ASP A 85 0.66 3.38 -6.11
N VAL A 86 -0.27 2.64 -5.47
CA VAL A 86 -1.28 3.18 -4.56
C VAL A 86 -0.91 2.92 -3.10
N ARG A 87 0.38 2.76 -2.75
CA ARG A 87 0.85 2.71 -1.35
C ARG A 87 1.11 4.14 -0.83
N ARG A 88 0.47 4.55 0.27
CA ARG A 88 0.68 5.90 0.86
C ARG A 88 2.14 6.14 1.30
N PHE A 89 2.79 5.12 1.86
CA PHE A 89 4.22 5.17 2.23
C PHE A 89 4.91 3.96 1.58
N PRO A 90 5.50 4.11 0.38
CA PRO A 90 6.09 3.04 -0.43
C PRO A 90 7.54 2.74 -0.03
N GLY A 91 7.76 2.47 1.26
CA GLY A 91 9.06 2.12 1.83
C GLY A 91 8.95 0.90 2.74
N SER A 92 9.96 0.03 2.70
CA SER A 92 10.03 -1.18 3.53
C SER A 92 11.48 -1.63 3.66
N SER A 93 11.95 -1.87 4.88
CA SER A 93 13.26 -2.50 5.14
C SER A 93 13.30 -3.98 4.70
N ARG A 94 12.14 -4.65 4.64
CA ARG A 94 12.01 -6.05 4.18
C ARG A 94 11.96 -6.19 2.67
N SER A 95 11.74 -5.09 1.93
CA SER A 95 11.60 -5.11 0.46
C SER A 95 12.10 -3.79 -0.16
N PRO A 96 13.39 -3.43 0.05
CA PRO A 96 13.93 -2.15 -0.39
C PRO A 96 13.96 -2.01 -1.92
N HIS A 97 14.09 -3.12 -2.64
CA HIS A 97 13.99 -3.22 -4.11
C HIS A 97 12.60 -2.85 -4.66
N LEU A 98 11.57 -2.88 -3.80
CA LEU A 98 10.20 -2.48 -4.12
C LEU A 98 9.84 -1.10 -3.52
N SER A 99 10.83 -0.33 -3.05
CA SER A 99 10.61 1.08 -2.67
C SER A 99 10.25 1.93 -3.89
N ARG A 100 9.58 3.08 -3.67
CA ARG A 100 9.23 4.03 -4.76
C ARG A 100 10.41 4.35 -5.66
N ASP A 101 11.56 4.69 -5.09
CA ASP A 101 12.72 5.13 -5.87
C ASP A 101 13.41 3.97 -6.59
N ALA A 102 13.37 2.75 -6.03
CA ALA A 102 13.86 1.56 -6.70
C ALA A 102 12.98 1.21 -7.91
N LEU A 103 11.65 1.19 -7.74
CA LEU A 103 10.70 0.90 -8.82
C LEU A 103 10.73 1.97 -9.93
N ALA A 104 10.81 3.26 -9.56
CA ALA A 104 10.91 4.36 -10.51
C ALA A 104 12.15 4.26 -11.42
N ARG A 105 13.26 3.69 -10.92
CA ARG A 105 14.47 3.44 -11.73
C ARG A 105 14.42 2.13 -12.50
N ALA A 106 13.91 1.06 -11.88
CA ALA A 106 14.08 -0.29 -12.41
C ALA A 106 12.99 -0.74 -13.40
N LEU A 107 11.79 -0.16 -13.34
CA LEU A 107 10.67 -0.54 -14.22
C LEU A 107 10.75 0.04 -15.65
N PRO A 108 11.15 1.32 -15.88
CA PRO A 108 11.17 1.87 -17.24
C PRO A 108 12.10 1.13 -18.22
N PRO A 109 13.32 0.69 -17.84
CA PRO A 109 14.16 -0.16 -18.71
C PRO A 109 13.54 -1.51 -19.07
N LEU A 110 12.57 -1.99 -18.28
CA LEU A 110 11.80 -3.22 -18.52
C LEU A 110 10.48 -2.94 -19.28
N GLY A 111 10.33 -1.74 -19.83
CA GLY A 111 9.15 -1.32 -20.59
C GLY A 111 7.88 -1.20 -19.73
N VAL A 112 8.02 -0.94 -18.43
CA VAL A 112 6.91 -0.64 -17.50
C VAL A 112 7.04 0.81 -17.01
N THR A 113 6.06 1.64 -17.32
CA THR A 113 5.95 3.00 -16.76
C THR A 113 5.56 2.91 -15.29
N TYR A 114 6.30 3.59 -14.42
CA TYR A 114 5.96 3.70 -13.00
C TYR A 114 5.24 5.02 -12.71
N VAL A 115 4.07 4.98 -12.06
CA VAL A 115 3.30 6.16 -11.64
C VAL A 115 2.99 6.05 -10.16
N PHE A 116 3.29 7.08 -9.37
CA PHE A 116 2.92 7.13 -7.96
C PHE A 116 1.60 7.89 -7.79
N ARG A 117 0.58 7.27 -7.18
CA ARG A 117 -0.70 7.89 -6.80
C ARG A 117 -1.01 7.68 -5.31
N GLY A 118 0.02 7.50 -4.47
CA GLY A 118 -0.14 7.18 -3.04
C GLY A 118 -0.74 8.32 -2.19
N ASP A 119 -0.63 9.57 -2.62
CA ASP A 119 -1.16 10.72 -1.86
C ASP A 119 -2.70 10.76 -1.89
N SER A 120 -3.30 10.51 -3.06
CA SER A 120 -4.75 10.50 -3.28
C SER A 120 -5.39 9.13 -3.11
N LEU A 121 -4.74 8.04 -3.55
CA LEU A 121 -5.31 6.68 -3.50
C LEU A 121 -4.72 5.80 -2.38
N GLY A 122 -3.72 6.28 -1.64
CA GLY A 122 -3.04 5.46 -0.63
C GLY A 122 -3.87 5.14 0.60
N GLY A 123 -3.75 3.90 1.09
CA GLY A 123 -4.31 3.45 2.38
C GLY A 123 -3.66 4.10 3.61
N ARG A 124 -3.98 3.59 4.81
CA ARG A 124 -3.64 4.21 6.12
C ARG A 124 -4.25 5.62 6.23
N ARG A 125 -5.57 5.66 6.32
CA ARG A 125 -6.40 6.86 6.52
C ARG A 125 -6.96 6.87 7.94
N SER A 126 -7.30 8.06 8.45
CA SER A 126 -8.03 8.23 9.70
C SER A 126 -9.52 8.27 9.38
N GLY A 127 -10.34 7.56 10.15
CA GLY A 127 -11.78 7.58 9.98
C GLY A 127 -12.42 8.80 10.65
N ARG A 128 -13.72 8.99 10.40
CA ARG A 128 -14.53 10.04 11.04
C ARG A 128 -15.64 9.48 11.91
N GLU A 129 -16.07 10.25 12.91
CA GLU A 129 -17.32 9.98 13.62
C GLU A 129 -18.51 10.10 12.65
N GLY A 130 -19.55 9.30 12.87
CA GLY A 130 -20.74 9.29 12.00
C GLY A 130 -20.53 8.72 10.60
N SER A 131 -19.42 8.01 10.34
CA SER A 131 -19.17 7.32 9.06
C SER A 131 -20.40 6.53 8.56
N PRO A 132 -20.83 6.72 7.30
CA PRO A 132 -21.97 6.01 6.73
C PRO A 132 -21.64 4.55 6.37
N HIS A 133 -20.35 4.18 6.36
CA HIS A 133 -19.88 2.86 5.92
C HIS A 133 -19.99 1.81 7.04
N LEU A 134 -21.22 1.61 7.53
CA LEU A 134 -21.51 0.81 8.72
C LEU A 134 -21.10 -0.67 8.56
N ALA A 135 -21.22 -1.24 7.35
CA ALA A 135 -20.95 -2.66 7.07
C ALA A 135 -19.47 -3.08 7.19
N TRP A 136 -18.53 -2.14 7.24
CA TRP A 136 -17.11 -2.46 7.49
C TRP A 136 -16.83 -2.63 8.99
N GLU A 137 -16.72 -3.85 9.51
CA GLU A 137 -16.32 -4.05 10.91
C GLU A 137 -14.93 -3.45 11.20
N ASN A 138 -13.98 -3.64 10.28
CA ASN A 138 -12.60 -3.18 10.43
C ASN A 138 -12.49 -1.65 10.27
N ALA A 139 -12.00 -0.97 11.32
CA ALA A 139 -11.85 0.48 11.35
C ALA A 139 -10.97 1.05 10.23
N SER A 140 -9.91 0.35 9.79
CA SER A 140 -9.04 0.82 8.70
C SER A 140 -9.73 0.77 7.33
N PHE A 141 -10.63 -0.20 7.12
CA PHE A 141 -11.45 -0.25 5.91
C PHE A 141 -12.54 0.81 5.92
N ARG A 142 -13.22 1.00 7.06
CA ARG A 142 -14.18 2.10 7.25
C ARG A 142 -13.55 3.47 6.99
N ALA A 143 -12.38 3.72 7.58
CA ALA A 143 -11.59 4.94 7.40
C ALA A 143 -11.08 5.15 5.96
N TYR A 144 -10.86 4.06 5.21
CA TYR A 144 -10.53 4.18 3.79
C TYR A 144 -11.77 4.51 2.97
N ALA A 145 -12.93 3.92 3.28
CA ALA A 145 -14.20 4.28 2.65
C ALA A 145 -14.55 5.75 2.91
N ASP A 146 -14.39 6.25 4.15
CA ASP A 146 -14.53 7.69 4.48
C ASP A 146 -13.67 8.58 3.57
N HIS A 147 -12.43 8.17 3.31
CA HIS A 147 -11.51 8.88 2.41
C HIS A 147 -11.95 8.85 0.94
N MET A 148 -12.71 7.84 0.51
CA MET A 148 -13.22 7.76 -0.86
C MET A 148 -14.24 8.85 -1.19
N GLU A 149 -14.93 9.41 -0.19
CA GLU A 149 -15.84 10.54 -0.37
C GLU A 149 -15.10 11.86 -0.67
N THR A 150 -13.78 11.94 -0.47
CA THR A 150 -13.02 13.18 -0.66
C THR A 150 -12.77 13.51 -2.13
N ASP A 151 -12.84 14.80 -2.51
CA ASP A 151 -12.55 15.24 -3.89
C ASP A 151 -11.18 14.77 -4.39
N ALA A 152 -10.19 14.67 -3.49
CA ALA A 152 -8.85 14.21 -3.82
C ALA A 152 -8.84 12.74 -4.28
N PHE A 153 -9.67 11.89 -3.69
CA PHE A 153 -9.88 10.52 -4.17
C PHE A 153 -10.73 10.53 -5.44
N GLN A 154 -11.83 11.29 -5.48
CA GLN A 154 -12.77 11.33 -6.61
C GLN A 154 -12.09 11.77 -7.91
N ARG A 155 -11.27 12.83 -7.88
CA ARG A 155 -10.44 13.26 -9.02
C ARG A 155 -9.46 12.18 -9.46
N ALA A 156 -8.70 11.59 -8.53
CA ALA A 156 -7.71 10.57 -8.85
C ALA A 156 -8.34 9.28 -9.41
N LEU A 157 -9.57 8.93 -9.01
CA LEU A 157 -10.33 7.82 -9.56
C LEU A 157 -10.88 8.13 -10.96
N ALA A 158 -11.36 9.36 -11.20
CA ALA A 158 -11.79 9.81 -12.53
C ALA A 158 -10.62 9.85 -13.54
N GLU A 159 -9.42 10.27 -13.10
CA GLU A 159 -8.20 10.20 -13.90
C GLU A 159 -7.83 8.75 -14.27
N LEU A 160 -7.88 7.81 -13.32
CA LEU A 160 -7.66 6.38 -13.60
C LEU A 160 -8.70 5.82 -14.59
N GLU A 161 -9.96 6.21 -14.45
CA GLU A 161 -11.01 5.82 -15.38
C GLU A 161 -10.73 6.36 -16.80
N ALA A 162 -10.40 7.64 -16.93
CA ALA A 162 -10.11 8.27 -18.21
C ALA A 162 -8.90 7.60 -18.89
N GLU A 163 -7.82 7.36 -18.14
CA GLU A 163 -6.63 6.66 -18.65
C GLU A 163 -6.95 5.21 -19.10
N ALA A 164 -7.75 4.47 -18.32
CA ALA A 164 -8.14 3.10 -18.64
C ALA A 164 -9.03 3.05 -19.90
N ARG A 165 -10.04 3.95 -20.00
CA ARG A 165 -10.92 4.06 -21.18
C ARG A 165 -10.15 4.52 -22.43
N ALA A 166 -9.11 5.33 -22.28
CA ALA A 166 -8.17 5.67 -23.35
C ALA A 166 -7.22 4.51 -23.75
N GLY A 167 -7.36 3.32 -23.15
CA GLY A 167 -6.62 2.12 -23.50
C GLY A 167 -5.28 1.94 -22.77
N ARG A 168 -5.01 2.72 -21.71
CA ARG A 168 -3.81 2.53 -20.86
C ARG A 168 -3.93 1.25 -20.03
N ARG A 169 -2.93 0.38 -20.09
CA ARG A 169 -2.96 -0.94 -19.43
C ARG A 169 -2.29 -0.85 -18.07
N MET A 170 -3.09 -0.57 -17.05
CA MET A 170 -2.60 -0.26 -15.71
C MET A 170 -2.78 -1.40 -14.73
N ALA A 171 -1.79 -1.60 -13.85
CA ALA A 171 -1.91 -2.41 -12.65
C ALA A 171 -1.81 -1.54 -11.39
N LEU A 172 -2.85 -1.54 -10.54
CA LEU A 172 -2.83 -0.86 -9.24
C LEU A 172 -2.10 -1.73 -8.21
N MET A 173 -0.98 -1.23 -7.67
CA MET A 173 -0.11 -1.96 -6.76
C MET A 173 -0.32 -1.58 -5.29
N CYS A 174 -0.44 -2.60 -4.44
CA CYS A 174 -0.33 -2.48 -2.97
C CYS A 174 0.79 -3.39 -2.43
N ALA A 175 1.09 -3.29 -1.13
CA ALA A 175 2.03 -4.17 -0.44
C ALA A 175 1.45 -5.55 -0.11
N GLU A 176 0.17 -5.62 0.22
CA GLU A 176 -0.52 -6.88 0.55
C GLU A 176 -0.86 -7.67 -0.73
N THR A 177 -0.44 -8.93 -0.76
CA THR A 177 -0.70 -9.91 -1.83
C THR A 177 -2.20 -10.13 -2.04
N LEU A 178 -2.94 -10.36 -0.95
CA LEU A 178 -4.35 -10.70 -0.97
C LEU A 178 -5.20 -9.43 -1.10
N TRP A 179 -5.76 -9.19 -2.29
CA TRP A 179 -6.45 -7.93 -2.61
C TRP A 179 -7.58 -7.60 -1.62
N TRP A 180 -8.28 -8.61 -1.09
CA TRP A 180 -9.36 -8.45 -0.12
C TRP A 180 -8.92 -8.03 1.28
N ARG A 181 -7.62 -8.08 1.59
CA ARG A 181 -7.04 -7.67 2.88
C ARG A 181 -6.43 -6.26 2.87
N CYS A 182 -6.55 -5.51 1.77
CA CYS A 182 -6.05 -4.15 1.68
C CYS A 182 -6.97 -3.20 0.90
N HIS A 183 -6.71 -1.89 1.00
CA HIS A 183 -7.51 -0.82 0.39
C HIS A 183 -7.70 -0.93 -1.12
N ARG A 184 -6.85 -1.71 -1.80
CA ARG A 184 -6.96 -2.10 -3.22
C ARG A 184 -8.31 -2.75 -3.54
N ARG A 185 -8.96 -3.44 -2.58
CA ARG A 185 -10.35 -3.91 -2.70
C ARG A 185 -11.32 -2.76 -2.95
N LEU A 186 -11.26 -1.69 -2.14
CA LEU A 186 -12.21 -0.59 -2.20
C LEU A 186 -11.99 0.31 -3.43
N ILE A 187 -10.76 0.41 -3.93
CA ILE A 187 -10.51 1.03 -5.25
C ILE A 187 -11.13 0.17 -6.37
N ALA A 188 -10.99 -1.16 -6.29
CA ALA A 188 -11.58 -2.07 -7.26
C ALA A 188 -13.12 -2.04 -7.23
N ASP A 189 -13.72 -1.98 -6.03
CA ASP A 189 -15.16 -1.79 -5.84
C ASP A 189 -15.63 -0.51 -6.57
N ALA A 190 -14.91 0.61 -6.38
CA ALA A 190 -15.25 1.89 -7.00
C ALA A 190 -15.06 1.93 -8.53
N LEU A 191 -14.07 1.22 -9.07
CA LEU A 191 -13.88 1.07 -10.53
C LEU A 191 -14.97 0.19 -11.16
N VAL A 192 -15.32 -0.92 -10.52
CA VAL A 192 -16.40 -1.81 -10.99
C VAL A 192 -17.76 -1.11 -10.91
N ALA A 193 -18.01 -0.30 -9.89
CA ALA A 193 -19.21 0.53 -9.79
C ALA A 193 -19.34 1.59 -10.91
N ARG A 194 -18.23 1.93 -11.59
CA ARG A 194 -18.21 2.78 -12.79
C ARG A 194 -18.16 1.98 -14.10
N GLY A 195 -18.35 0.66 -14.04
CA GLY A 195 -18.37 -0.22 -15.19
C GLY A 195 -16.99 -0.50 -15.80
N LEU A 196 -15.90 -0.30 -15.06
CA LEU A 196 -14.57 -0.76 -15.49
C LEU A 196 -14.31 -2.18 -14.95
N PRO A 197 -14.03 -3.18 -15.80
CA PRO A 197 -13.65 -4.51 -15.33
C PRO A 197 -12.35 -4.43 -14.52
N VAL A 198 -12.30 -5.07 -13.36
CA VAL A 198 -11.07 -5.18 -12.57
C VAL A 198 -10.63 -6.63 -12.46
N VAL A 199 -9.33 -6.88 -12.69
CA VAL A 199 -8.73 -8.22 -12.60
C VAL A 199 -7.58 -8.22 -11.59
N HIS A 200 -7.63 -9.12 -10.61
CA HIS A 200 -6.59 -9.31 -9.63
C HIS A 200 -5.57 -10.33 -10.13
N LEU A 201 -4.29 -9.93 -10.15
CA LEU A 201 -3.15 -10.78 -10.43
C LEU A 201 -2.68 -11.40 -9.10
N LEU A 202 -2.81 -12.72 -8.97
CA LEU A 202 -2.60 -13.44 -7.72
C LEU A 202 -1.26 -14.18 -7.69
N GLY A 203 -0.84 -14.72 -8.83
CA GLY A 203 0.36 -15.53 -9.02
C GLY A 203 0.44 -15.96 -10.49
N ARG A 204 1.49 -16.70 -10.87
CA ARG A 204 1.72 -17.13 -12.26
C ARG A 204 0.52 -17.91 -12.80
N GLY A 205 -0.10 -17.40 -13.87
CA GLY A 205 -1.33 -17.92 -14.48
C GLY A 205 -2.60 -17.76 -13.64
N ALA A 206 -2.49 -17.26 -12.40
CA ALA A 206 -3.57 -17.21 -11.42
C ALA A 206 -4.15 -15.80 -11.31
N ARG A 207 -5.40 -15.64 -11.76
CA ARG A 207 -6.12 -14.37 -11.78
C ARG A 207 -7.58 -14.53 -11.38
N ALA A 208 -8.17 -13.50 -10.78
CA ALA A 208 -9.59 -13.48 -10.43
C ALA A 208 -10.23 -12.15 -10.85
N PRO A 209 -11.43 -12.15 -11.46
CA PRO A 209 -12.20 -10.92 -11.65
C PRO A 209 -12.61 -10.36 -10.28
N HIS A 210 -12.74 -9.05 -10.18
CA HIS A 210 -13.32 -8.40 -9.02
C HIS A 210 -14.85 -8.49 -9.08
N THR A 211 -15.46 -8.77 -7.93
CA THR A 211 -16.90 -8.65 -7.73
C THR A 211 -17.14 -7.57 -6.69
N LEU A 212 -18.04 -6.64 -7.00
CA LEU A 212 -18.44 -5.56 -6.10
C LEU A 212 -18.88 -6.14 -4.73
N ASN A 213 -18.43 -5.51 -3.65
CA ASN A 213 -18.81 -5.86 -2.30
C ASN A 213 -20.35 -5.85 -2.15
N PRO A 214 -21.00 -6.94 -1.68
CA PRO A 214 -22.46 -7.01 -1.57
C PRO A 214 -23.05 -6.00 -0.58
N ALA A 215 -22.24 -5.44 0.33
CA ALA A 215 -22.66 -4.37 1.22
C ALA A 215 -22.66 -2.98 0.55
N ALA A 216 -22.16 -2.85 -0.68
CA ALA A 216 -21.95 -1.57 -1.35
C ALA A 216 -23.14 -1.16 -2.21
N ARG A 217 -23.47 0.13 -2.18
CA ARG A 217 -24.41 0.79 -3.07
C ARG A 217 -23.90 2.16 -3.49
N ILE A 218 -24.46 2.69 -4.57
CA ILE A 218 -24.30 4.11 -4.91
C ILE A 218 -25.36 4.93 -4.16
N ASP A 219 -24.98 6.10 -3.66
CA ASP A 219 -25.90 7.08 -3.06
C ASP A 219 -26.38 8.14 -4.07
N GLY A 220 -27.22 9.06 -3.62
CA GLY A 220 -27.75 10.13 -4.47
C GLY A 220 -26.70 11.14 -4.97
N ALA A 221 -25.48 11.13 -4.44
CA ALA A 221 -24.36 11.95 -4.88
C ALA A 221 -23.41 11.20 -5.85
N GLY A 222 -23.66 9.91 -6.12
CA GLY A 222 -22.77 9.08 -6.94
C GLY A 222 -21.61 8.46 -6.17
N HIS A 223 -21.60 8.55 -4.83
CA HIS A 223 -20.57 7.97 -3.97
C HIS A 223 -20.89 6.52 -3.59
N LEU A 224 -19.83 5.72 -3.39
CA LEU A 224 -19.97 4.33 -2.98
C LEU A 224 -20.06 4.23 -1.45
N VAL A 225 -21.26 3.91 -0.95
CA VAL A 225 -21.55 3.72 0.47
C VAL A 225 -21.63 2.23 0.80
N TYR A 226 -21.20 1.84 2.00
CA TYR A 226 -21.13 0.44 2.45
C TYR A 226 -22.02 0.24 3.68
N ASP A 227 -23.33 0.18 3.46
CA ASP A 227 -24.36 0.10 4.50
C ASP A 227 -25.47 -0.93 4.21
N LEU A 228 -25.48 -1.59 3.04
CA LEU A 228 -26.47 -2.63 2.75
C LEU A 228 -26.31 -3.80 3.74
N GLY A 229 -27.42 -4.20 4.35
CA GLY A 229 -27.45 -5.23 5.40
C GLY A 229 -26.88 -4.79 6.75
N ALA A 230 -26.39 -3.55 6.90
CA ALA A 230 -25.88 -3.05 8.17
C ALA A 230 -27.02 -2.55 9.07
N GLN A 231 -27.44 -3.39 10.01
CA GLN A 231 -28.40 -3.00 11.05
C GLN A 231 -27.67 -2.23 12.17
N ARG A 232 -28.04 -0.96 12.41
CA ARG A 232 -27.72 -0.30 13.69
C ARG A 232 -28.41 -1.05 14.81
N ALA A 233 -27.79 -1.04 16.00
CA ALA A 233 -28.23 -1.79 17.18
C ALA A 233 -29.76 -1.80 17.30
N LEU A 234 -30.34 -3.00 17.40
CA LEU A 234 -31.77 -3.16 17.61
C LEU A 234 -32.20 -2.30 18.79
N PRO A 235 -33.29 -1.51 18.68
CA PRO A 235 -33.88 -0.82 19.81
C PRO A 235 -34.55 -1.87 20.71
N LEU A 236 -33.72 -2.60 21.44
CA LEU A 236 -34.08 -3.19 22.72
C LEU A 236 -34.29 -1.99 23.66
N GLY A 237 -35.43 -1.31 23.48
CA GLY A 237 -35.79 -0.13 24.26
C GLY A 237 -35.66 -0.47 25.73
N ASP A 238 -35.05 0.42 26.51
CA ASP A 238 -34.58 0.16 27.86
C ASP A 238 -35.60 -0.67 28.63
N ALA A 239 -35.28 -1.95 28.82
CA ALA A 239 -36.12 -2.89 29.53
C ALA A 239 -36.08 -2.50 30.99
N ALA A 240 -36.88 -1.49 31.34
CA ALA A 240 -36.99 -0.94 32.67
C ALA A 240 -37.23 -2.09 33.63
N ALA A 241 -36.20 -2.42 34.41
CA ALA A 241 -36.29 -3.46 35.42
C ALA A 241 -37.50 -3.12 36.30
N PRO A 242 -38.53 -3.99 36.39
CA PRO A 242 -39.78 -3.64 37.02
C PRO A 242 -39.55 -3.39 38.52
N GLY A 243 -39.46 -2.12 38.87
CA GLY A 243 -39.31 -1.68 40.23
C GLY A 243 -40.57 -2.01 41.03
N GLY A 244 -40.41 -2.84 42.06
CA GLY A 244 -41.36 -2.91 43.17
C GLY A 244 -41.99 -4.27 43.40
N ARG A 245 -41.65 -4.84 44.57
CA ARG A 245 -42.63 -4.96 45.65
C ARG A 245 -41.95 -4.82 47.01
N ARG A 246 -42.37 -3.82 47.77
CA ARG A 246 -42.17 -3.80 49.23
C ARG A 246 -42.91 -5.02 49.80
N GLY A 247 -42.18 -5.91 50.45
CA GLY A 247 -42.73 -7.04 51.22
C GLY A 247 -42.28 -6.94 52.67
N GLY A 248 -42.92 -6.08 53.46
CA GLY A 248 -42.67 -6.02 54.89
C GLY A 248 -43.22 -7.28 55.57
N ARG A 249 -42.45 -7.88 56.48
CA ARG A 249 -42.97 -8.85 57.44
C ARG A 249 -42.52 -8.48 58.85
N THR A 250 -43.53 -8.14 59.66
CA THR A 250 -43.44 -7.79 61.08
C THR A 250 -43.42 -9.03 61.97
N GLY A 251 -42.86 -8.91 63.17
CA GLY A 251 -43.00 -9.87 64.27
C GLY A 251 -41.96 -11.01 64.28
N ALA A 252 -41.09 -11.15 65.28
CA ALA A 252 -41.35 -11.59 66.68
C ALA A 252 -41.56 -13.14 66.76
N ARG A 253 -41.06 -13.90 67.75
CA ARG A 253 -40.43 -13.59 69.06
C ARG A 253 -39.85 -14.90 69.66
N HIS A 254 -38.99 -14.79 70.69
CA HIS A 254 -38.42 -15.89 71.53
C HIS A 254 -37.40 -16.84 70.84
N GLY A 255 -36.39 -17.39 71.51
CA GLY A 255 -35.92 -17.16 72.88
C GLY A 255 -35.42 -18.42 73.60
N ARG A 256 -34.10 -18.55 73.76
CA ARG A 256 -33.37 -19.25 74.84
C ARG A 256 -31.88 -18.95 74.72
#